data_AF-A0A7C7R8G6-F1
#
_entry.id   AF-A0A7C7R8G6-F1
#
_cell.length_a   1.000
_cell.length_b   1.000
_cell.length_c   1.000
_cell.angle_alpha   90.00
_cell.angle_beta   90.00
_cell.angle_gamma   90.00
#
_symmetry.space_group_name_H-M   'P 1'
#
loop_
_entity.id
_entity.type
_entity.pdbx_description
1 polymer ?
#
loop_
_entity_poly.entity_id
_entity_poly.type
_entity_poly.pdbx_seq_one_letter_code
_entity_poly.pdbx_strand_id
1 'polypeptide(L)'
;RVEPRADERSGGRPFQRLGTVVVDAGTLTVTLTDDANGYVIADAVWVRGPASALVLDAPTEPALAAAPVADVDLQMLFAAALERWAEAGEGEDVLGPLGRLDLVTADLADGLLGLATDTAIYLDRDAAGRGWFVDRTPWEDSEFSRHRATDELMAQLGSPASGKVDLLSVLMHEVGHLIGLGHSRLRGVMSPSLPPGVRRVGVLSLGAAGESVLQSGGGQTGRADSDLRDLLFARWGDAGPI
;
A
#
# COMPACT_ATOMS: atom_id res chain seq x y z
N ARG A 1 34.81 12.84 2.01
CA ARG A 1 33.42 13.08 1.58
C ARG A 1 32.74 11.72 1.57
N VAL A 2 31.71 11.53 2.39
CA VAL A 2 30.89 10.31 2.34
C VAL A 2 29.57 10.76 1.76
N GLU A 3 29.31 10.41 0.50
CA GLU A 3 27.95 10.45 -0.02
C GLU A 3 27.10 9.54 0.88
N PRO A 4 25.93 10.00 1.36
CA PRO A 4 25.07 9.12 2.14
C PRO A 4 24.72 7.90 1.29
N ARG A 5 24.71 6.72 1.94
CA ARG A 5 24.19 5.50 1.29
C ARG A 5 22.77 5.81 0.80
N ALA A 6 22.54 5.58 -0.49
CA ALA A 6 21.24 5.80 -1.09
C ALA A 6 20.26 4.77 -0.52
N ASP A 7 19.25 5.25 0.19
CA ASP A 7 18.08 4.42 0.52
C ASP A 7 17.12 4.38 -0.68
N GLU A 8 17.16 5.41 -1.53
CA GLU A 8 16.22 5.54 -2.64
C GLU A 8 16.77 6.37 -3.81
N ARG A 9 16.11 6.29 -4.98
CA ARG A 9 16.38 7.12 -6.15
C ARG A 9 15.13 7.83 -6.65
N SER A 10 15.26 9.11 -6.98
CA SER A 10 14.22 9.91 -7.64
C SER A 10 14.83 10.69 -8.80
N GLY A 11 14.25 10.57 -10.00
CA GLY A 11 14.83 11.15 -11.22
C GLY A 11 16.28 10.72 -11.46
N GLY A 12 16.63 9.48 -11.10
CA GLY A 12 17.98 8.92 -11.17
C GLY A 12 18.96 9.38 -10.08
N ARG A 13 18.55 10.30 -9.18
CA ARG A 13 19.39 10.86 -8.12
C ARG A 13 19.17 10.17 -6.78
N PRO A 14 20.23 9.88 -6.00
CA PRO A 14 20.10 9.19 -4.71
C PRO A 14 19.55 10.13 -3.61
N PHE A 15 18.70 9.58 -2.75
CA PHE A 15 18.17 10.23 -1.55
C PHE A 15 18.45 9.37 -0.32
N GLN A 16 18.62 10.03 0.82
CA GLN A 16 18.71 9.40 2.12
C GLN A 16 17.41 9.61 2.89
N ARG A 17 16.86 8.54 3.46
CA ARG A 17 15.70 8.64 4.33
C ARG A 17 16.10 9.29 5.65
N LEU A 18 15.39 10.34 6.04
CA LEU A 18 15.58 11.05 7.30
C LEU A 18 14.73 10.46 8.43
N GLY A 19 13.53 9.99 8.09
CA GLY A 19 12.62 9.39 9.05
C GLY A 19 11.17 9.42 8.57
N THR A 20 10.28 9.09 9.49
CA THR A 20 8.83 9.06 9.30
C THR A 20 8.19 10.10 10.21
N VAL A 21 7.26 10.89 9.68
CA VAL A 21 6.54 11.94 10.41
C VAL A 21 5.06 11.80 10.16
N VAL A 22 4.23 12.08 11.17
CA VAL A 22 2.77 12.21 10.99
C VAL A 22 2.49 13.66 10.58
N VAL A 23 1.70 13.86 9.52
CA VAL A 23 1.33 15.18 9.02
C VAL A 23 -0.19 15.31 8.99
N ASP A 24 -0.76 15.77 10.10
CA ASP A 24 -2.23 15.87 10.24
C ASP A 24 -2.83 17.05 9.45
N ALA A 25 -2.08 18.15 9.33
CA ALA A 25 -2.33 19.29 8.46
C ALA A 25 -1.18 20.31 8.56
N GLY A 26 -1.05 21.20 7.57
CA GLY A 26 -0.21 22.39 7.67
C GLY A 26 1.14 22.28 6.96
N THR A 27 2.16 22.96 7.50
CA THR A 27 3.49 23.08 6.89
C THR A 27 4.50 22.20 7.62
N LEU A 28 5.06 21.20 6.93
CA LEU A 28 6.21 20.47 7.44
C LEU A 28 7.46 21.35 7.31
N THR A 29 8.09 21.68 8.44
CA THR A 29 9.34 22.47 8.47
C THR A 29 10.53 21.56 8.72
N VAL A 30 11.45 21.49 7.76
CA VAL A 30 12.72 20.76 7.91
C VAL A 30 13.82 21.78 8.17
N THR A 31 14.40 21.72 9.38
CA THR A 31 15.50 22.61 9.77
C THR A 31 16.83 21.85 9.71
N LEU A 32 17.81 22.45 9.08
CA LEU A 32 19.19 21.95 9.05
C LEU A 32 20.02 22.71 10.09
N THR A 33 20.84 22.00 10.85
CA THR A 33 21.80 22.62 11.77
C THR A 33 22.99 23.20 10.99
N ASP A 34 23.53 24.31 11.48
CA ASP A 34 24.77 24.94 11.04
C ASP A 34 26.01 24.46 11.82
N ASP A 35 25.86 23.46 12.70
CA ASP A 35 26.95 22.82 13.46
C ASP A 35 27.81 21.91 12.58
N ALA A 36 28.50 22.53 11.62
CA ALA A 36 29.41 21.87 10.70
C ALA A 36 30.77 22.56 10.70
N ASN A 37 31.84 21.78 10.64
CA ASN A 37 33.21 22.29 10.45
C ASN A 37 33.49 22.72 8.98
N GLY A 38 32.44 23.13 8.24
CA GLY A 38 32.46 23.41 6.80
C GLY A 38 31.08 23.81 6.26
N TYR A 39 30.86 23.70 4.94
CA TYR A 39 29.59 24.07 4.31
C TYR A 39 28.45 23.11 4.68
N VAL A 40 27.29 23.70 5.00
CA VAL A 40 26.01 23.00 5.10
C VAL A 40 25.29 23.13 3.76
N ILE A 41 25.05 22.00 3.07
CA ILE A 41 24.48 21.97 1.72
C ILE A 41 23.18 21.15 1.70
N ALA A 42 22.04 21.82 1.80
CA ALA A 42 20.76 21.23 1.41
C ALA A 42 20.62 21.28 -0.11
N ASP A 43 20.26 20.18 -0.76
CA ASP A 43 19.83 20.24 -2.16
C ASP A 43 18.30 20.17 -2.26
N ALA A 44 17.73 19.02 -1.93
CA ALA A 44 16.30 18.80 -2.02
C ALA A 44 15.81 17.95 -0.85
N VAL A 45 14.58 18.25 -0.42
CA VAL A 45 13.78 17.42 0.47
C VAL A 45 12.50 17.08 -0.28
N TRP A 46 12.07 15.82 -0.17
CA TRP A 46 10.75 15.42 -0.65
C TRP A 46 10.05 14.57 0.42
N VAL A 47 8.72 14.59 0.36
CA VAL A 47 7.86 13.82 1.23
C VAL A 47 7.13 12.80 0.36
N ARG A 48 7.15 11.54 0.76
CA ARG A 48 6.29 10.51 0.21
C ARG A 48 5.14 10.28 1.19
N GLY A 49 3.94 10.62 0.76
CA GLY A 49 2.73 10.14 1.44
C GLY A 49 2.60 8.62 1.27
N PRO A 50 1.82 7.95 2.14
CA PRO A 50 1.56 6.53 1.96
C PRO A 50 0.94 6.27 0.58
N ALA A 51 0.94 5.01 0.15
CA ALA A 51 0.24 4.65 -1.08
C ALA A 51 -1.24 5.11 -1.00
N SER A 52 -1.90 5.26 -2.14
CA SER A 52 -3.34 5.57 -2.09
C SER A 52 -4.06 4.40 -1.42
N ALA A 53 -4.91 4.68 -0.43
CA ALA A 53 -5.63 3.62 0.27
C ALA A 53 -6.61 2.89 -0.66
N LEU A 54 -6.71 1.57 -0.50
CA LEU A 54 -7.78 0.79 -1.10
C LEU A 54 -9.10 1.08 -0.39
N VAL A 55 -10.17 1.33 -1.15
CA VAL A 55 -11.50 1.62 -0.59
C VAL A 55 -12.53 0.52 -0.87
N LEU A 56 -13.57 0.45 -0.04
CA LEU A 56 -14.71 -0.43 -0.24
C LEU A 56 -15.58 0.07 -1.41
N ASP A 57 -15.90 -0.80 -2.37
CA ASP A 57 -16.87 -0.51 -3.45
C ASP A 57 -18.28 -0.96 -3.03
N ALA A 58 -18.76 -0.40 -1.93
CA ALA A 58 -20.11 -0.56 -1.40
C ALA A 58 -20.36 0.53 -0.35
N PRO A 59 -21.63 0.83 -0.01
CA PRO A 59 -21.93 1.63 1.16
C PRO A 59 -21.31 1.00 2.41
N THR A 60 -20.70 1.84 3.25
CA THR A 60 -20.24 1.45 4.60
C THR A 60 -21.45 1.04 5.42
N GLU A 61 -21.34 -0.06 6.16
CA GLU A 61 -22.37 -0.51 7.09
C GLU A 61 -21.96 -0.16 8.52
N PRO A 62 -22.91 -0.01 9.46
CA PRO A 62 -22.55 0.16 10.86
C PRO A 62 -21.69 -1.01 11.33
N ALA A 63 -20.58 -0.71 11.99
CA ALA A 63 -19.68 -1.69 12.57
C ALA A 63 -20.46 -2.72 13.39
N LEU A 64 -20.49 -3.96 12.91
CA LEU A 64 -20.80 -5.10 13.76
C LEU A 64 -19.55 -5.39 14.60
N ALA A 65 -19.72 -5.87 15.84
CA ALA A 65 -18.58 -6.32 16.64
C ALA A 65 -17.90 -7.51 15.94
N ALA A 66 -16.96 -7.21 15.04
CA ALA A 66 -16.17 -8.18 14.33
C ALA A 66 -15.03 -8.63 15.25
N ALA A 67 -14.83 -9.95 15.35
CA ALA A 67 -13.63 -10.46 15.98
C ALA A 67 -12.41 -10.03 15.13
N PRO A 68 -11.32 -9.60 15.76
CA PRO A 68 -10.10 -9.28 15.03
C PRO A 68 -9.63 -10.53 14.25
N VAL A 69 -9.07 -10.31 13.06
CA VAL A 69 -8.42 -11.38 12.30
C VAL A 69 -7.22 -11.87 13.11
N ALA A 70 -7.07 -13.20 13.21
CA ALA A 70 -5.96 -13.78 13.97
C ALA A 70 -4.63 -13.53 13.23
N ASP A 71 -3.56 -13.25 13.98
CA ASP A 71 -2.24 -12.98 13.39
C ASP A 71 -1.73 -14.13 12.51
N VAL A 72 -2.02 -15.38 12.88
CA VAL A 72 -1.67 -16.55 12.07
C VAL A 72 -2.35 -16.55 10.70
N ASP A 73 -3.60 -16.09 10.63
CA ASP A 73 -4.36 -15.99 9.38
C ASP A 73 -3.83 -14.83 8.54
N LEU A 74 -3.55 -13.67 9.16
CA LEU A 74 -2.93 -12.53 8.49
C LEU A 74 -1.58 -12.91 7.84
N GLN A 75 -0.71 -13.57 8.60
CA GLN A 75 0.61 -13.97 8.13
C GLN A 75 0.53 -15.02 7.02
N MET A 76 -0.38 -15.99 7.12
CA MET A 76 -0.62 -16.99 6.06
C MET A 76 -1.07 -16.32 4.76
N LEU A 77 -2.04 -15.41 4.84
CA LEU A 77 -2.56 -14.71 3.66
C LEU A 77 -1.52 -13.74 3.07
N PHE A 78 -0.70 -13.11 3.90
CA PHE A 78 0.38 -12.25 3.43
C PHE A 78 1.46 -13.05 2.71
N ALA A 79 1.84 -14.21 3.24
CA ALA A 79 2.76 -15.12 2.54
C ALA A 79 2.21 -15.55 1.18
N ALA A 80 0.92 -15.92 1.11
CA ALA A 80 0.26 -16.25 -0.16
C ALA A 80 0.24 -15.07 -1.14
N ALA A 81 0.08 -13.83 -0.65
CA ALA A 81 0.14 -12.64 -1.50
C ALA A 81 1.54 -12.43 -2.09
N LEU A 82 2.60 -12.55 -1.29
CA LEU A 82 3.99 -12.45 -1.76
C LEU A 82 4.30 -13.54 -2.79
N GLU A 83 3.89 -14.78 -2.55
CA GLU A 83 4.13 -15.90 -3.47
C GLU A 83 3.40 -15.69 -4.81
N ARG A 84 2.17 -15.18 -4.79
CA ARG A 84 1.44 -14.85 -6.03
C ARG A 84 2.07 -13.72 -6.82
N TRP A 85 2.69 -12.74 -6.16
CA TRP A 85 3.50 -11.73 -6.85
C TRP A 85 4.80 -12.32 -7.41
N ALA A 86 5.43 -13.26 -6.71
CA ALA A 86 6.60 -13.99 -7.23
C ALA A 86 6.24 -14.80 -8.49
N GLU A 87 5.09 -15.50 -8.48
CA GLU A 87 4.55 -16.20 -9.65
C GLU A 87 4.21 -15.27 -10.82
N ALA A 88 3.85 -14.02 -10.52
CA ALA A 88 3.62 -12.97 -11.51
C ALA A 88 4.92 -12.38 -12.10
N GLY A 89 6.09 -12.79 -11.59
CA GLY A 89 7.40 -12.44 -12.12
C GLY A 89 8.20 -11.45 -11.28
N GLU A 90 7.71 -11.06 -10.09
CA GLU A 90 8.47 -10.21 -9.17
C GLU A 90 9.62 -10.99 -8.53
N GLY A 91 10.79 -10.33 -8.43
CA GLY A 91 12.01 -10.94 -7.92
C GLY A 91 12.07 -11.02 -6.39
N GLU A 92 12.81 -12.01 -5.88
CA GLU A 92 13.11 -12.16 -4.44
C GLU A 92 13.83 -10.95 -3.84
N ASP A 93 14.59 -10.21 -4.65
CA ASP A 93 15.24 -8.95 -4.25
C ASP A 93 14.22 -7.85 -3.91
N VAL A 94 13.07 -7.87 -4.57
CA VAL A 94 11.94 -6.95 -4.31
C VAL A 94 11.05 -7.49 -3.18
N LEU A 95 10.68 -8.77 -3.22
CA LEU A 95 9.70 -9.35 -2.29
C LEU A 95 10.28 -9.75 -0.93
N GLY A 96 11.52 -10.22 -0.88
CA GLY A 96 12.17 -10.69 0.35
C GLY A 96 12.25 -9.64 1.47
N PRO A 97 12.51 -8.35 1.18
CA PRO A 97 12.37 -7.27 2.16
C PRO A 97 10.95 -7.12 2.72
N LEU A 98 9.92 -7.30 1.90
CA LEU A 98 8.51 -7.07 2.28
C LEU A 98 8.02 -8.09 3.30
N GLY A 99 8.56 -9.31 3.30
CA GLY A 99 8.24 -10.34 4.30
C GLY A 99 8.59 -9.97 5.75
N ARG A 100 9.23 -8.82 5.99
CA ARG A 100 9.56 -8.28 7.33
C ARG A 100 8.68 -7.12 7.76
N LEU A 101 7.72 -6.70 6.93
CA LEU A 101 6.83 -5.59 7.25
C LEU A 101 5.88 -5.96 8.38
N ASP A 102 5.54 -4.95 9.18
CA ASP A 102 4.51 -5.11 10.21
C ASP A 102 3.12 -5.16 9.55
N LEU A 103 2.32 -6.15 9.92
CA LEU A 103 0.89 -6.19 9.58
C LEU A 103 0.12 -5.63 10.78
N VAL A 104 -0.57 -4.51 10.59
CA VAL A 104 -1.23 -3.77 11.67
C VAL A 104 -2.72 -3.71 11.39
N THR A 105 -3.53 -4.23 12.31
CA THR A 105 -4.98 -3.99 12.30
C THR A 105 -5.29 -2.69 13.03
N ALA A 106 -5.93 -1.76 12.35
CA ALA A 106 -6.22 -0.42 12.86
C ALA A 106 -7.67 -0.02 12.57
N ASP A 107 -8.17 0.98 13.28
CA ASP A 107 -9.44 1.63 12.92
C ASP A 107 -9.13 2.63 11.80
N LEU A 108 -9.42 2.28 10.56
CA LEU A 108 -9.17 3.20 9.45
C LEU A 108 -10.38 4.11 9.25
N ALA A 109 -10.18 5.24 8.56
CA ALA A 109 -11.29 6.10 8.21
C ALA A 109 -12.35 5.34 7.40
N ASP A 110 -13.62 5.70 7.60
CA ASP A 110 -14.76 5.00 6.98
C ASP A 110 -14.56 4.72 5.49
N GLY A 111 -14.76 3.46 5.11
CA GLY A 111 -14.65 3.00 3.73
C GLY A 111 -13.24 2.65 3.26
N LEU A 112 -12.20 2.92 4.05
CA LEU A 112 -10.85 2.41 3.77
C LEU A 112 -10.75 0.92 4.16
N LEU A 113 -9.98 0.16 3.38
CA LEU A 113 -9.74 -1.27 3.61
C LEU A 113 -8.28 -1.58 3.95
N GLY A 114 -7.36 -0.89 3.30
CA GLY A 114 -5.93 -1.13 3.42
C GLY A 114 -5.10 0.10 3.08
N LEU A 115 -3.90 0.14 3.66
CA LEU A 115 -2.90 1.16 3.37
C LEU A 115 -1.48 0.64 3.57
N ALA A 116 -0.68 0.68 2.51
CA ALA A 116 0.75 0.40 2.56
C ALA A 116 1.62 1.62 2.88
N THR A 117 2.63 1.38 3.71
CA THR A 117 3.78 2.26 3.97
C THR A 117 5.08 1.47 3.82
N ASP A 118 6.24 2.12 3.72
CA ASP A 118 7.53 1.42 3.59
C ASP A 118 7.86 0.45 4.75
N THR A 119 7.16 0.52 5.89
CA THR A 119 7.45 -0.30 7.09
C THR A 119 6.29 -1.20 7.51
N ALA A 120 5.07 -0.90 7.09
CA ALA A 120 3.88 -1.59 7.57
C ALA A 120 2.75 -1.56 6.55
N ILE A 121 1.90 -2.59 6.59
CA ILE A 121 0.59 -2.62 5.95
C ILE A 121 -0.46 -2.47 7.05
N TYR A 122 -1.25 -1.41 6.95
CA TYR A 122 -2.40 -1.17 7.82
C TYR A 122 -3.64 -1.77 7.15
N LEU A 123 -4.41 -2.53 7.92
CA LEU A 123 -5.66 -3.14 7.52
C LEU A 123 -6.77 -2.62 8.42
N ASP A 124 -7.91 -2.30 7.83
CA ASP A 124 -9.07 -1.90 8.61
C ASP A 124 -9.55 -3.04 9.53
N ARG A 125 -9.99 -2.70 10.75
CA ARG A 125 -10.31 -3.69 11.77
C ARG A 125 -11.52 -4.53 11.39
N ASP A 126 -12.53 -3.93 10.76
CA ASP A 126 -13.81 -4.58 10.48
C ASP A 126 -14.20 -4.59 8.99
N ALA A 127 -13.28 -4.20 8.11
CA ALA A 127 -13.46 -4.09 6.67
C ALA A 127 -14.60 -3.14 6.31
N ALA A 128 -14.59 -1.93 6.89
CA ALA A 128 -15.63 -0.91 6.75
C ALA A 128 -17.04 -1.46 7.05
N GLY A 129 -17.13 -2.23 8.13
CA GLY A 129 -18.36 -2.86 8.63
C GLY A 129 -18.85 -4.10 7.85
N ARG A 130 -18.15 -4.53 6.78
CA ARG A 130 -18.52 -5.73 5.99
C ARG A 130 -17.98 -7.03 6.57
N GLY A 131 -16.94 -6.95 7.39
CA GLY A 131 -16.20 -8.09 7.90
C GLY A 131 -15.26 -8.72 6.88
N TRP A 132 -14.16 -9.27 7.39
CA TRP A 132 -13.16 -9.96 6.58
C TRP A 132 -13.60 -11.38 6.19
N PHE A 133 -13.39 -11.73 4.93
CA PHE A 133 -13.27 -13.10 4.48
C PHE A 133 -11.82 -13.53 4.60
N VAL A 134 -11.58 -14.52 5.47
CA VAL A 134 -10.29 -15.16 5.68
C VAL A 134 -10.30 -16.46 4.89
N ASP A 135 -9.49 -16.51 3.84
CA ASP A 135 -9.33 -17.69 3.02
C ASP A 135 -8.43 -18.73 3.70
N ARG A 136 -8.90 -19.96 3.80
CA ARG A 136 -8.13 -21.08 4.38
C ARG A 136 -7.34 -21.86 3.35
N THR A 137 -7.63 -21.65 2.07
CA THR A 137 -6.95 -22.26 0.91
C THR A 137 -6.45 -21.17 -0.05
N PRO A 138 -5.64 -20.20 0.41
CA PRO A 138 -5.32 -18.99 -0.37
C PRO A 138 -4.48 -19.22 -1.62
N TRP A 139 -4.11 -20.46 -1.94
CA TRP A 139 -3.44 -20.86 -3.19
C TRP A 139 -4.38 -21.51 -4.22
N GLU A 140 -5.63 -21.80 -3.84
CA GLU A 140 -6.54 -22.62 -4.65
C GLU A 140 -7.68 -21.83 -5.30
N ASP A 141 -8.00 -20.63 -4.79
CA ASP A 141 -9.13 -19.80 -5.24
C ASP A 141 -10.50 -20.51 -5.23
N SER A 142 -10.63 -21.60 -4.46
CA SER A 142 -11.74 -22.55 -4.53
C SER A 142 -13.08 -21.96 -4.05
N GLU A 143 -13.04 -20.88 -3.27
CA GLU A 143 -14.20 -20.20 -2.71
C GLU A 143 -14.88 -19.25 -3.70
N PHE A 144 -14.25 -19.04 -4.85
CA PHE A 144 -14.68 -18.12 -5.88
C PHE A 144 -14.87 -18.84 -7.21
N SER A 145 -15.73 -18.29 -8.05
CA SER A 145 -15.94 -18.76 -9.41
C SER A 145 -15.89 -17.59 -10.36
N ARG A 146 -15.34 -17.79 -11.57
CA ARG A 146 -15.35 -16.75 -12.60
C ARG A 146 -16.78 -16.42 -13.00
N HIS A 147 -17.17 -15.18 -12.78
CA HIS A 147 -18.48 -14.68 -13.12
C HIS A 147 -18.55 -14.38 -14.61
N ARG A 148 -19.47 -15.03 -15.34
CA ARG A 148 -19.50 -14.99 -16.82
C ARG A 148 -19.64 -13.60 -17.43
N ALA A 149 -20.31 -12.66 -16.74
CA ALA A 149 -20.58 -11.34 -17.29
C ALA A 149 -19.43 -10.34 -17.07
N THR A 150 -18.66 -10.52 -15.99
CA THR A 150 -17.61 -9.58 -15.57
C THR A 150 -16.20 -10.15 -15.69
N ASP A 151 -16.07 -11.47 -15.85
CA ASP A 151 -14.84 -12.26 -15.81
C ASP A 151 -14.02 -12.08 -14.51
N GLU A 152 -14.65 -11.57 -13.45
CA GLU A 152 -14.08 -11.46 -12.11
C GLU A 152 -14.33 -12.75 -11.31
N LEU A 153 -13.42 -13.08 -10.39
CA LEU A 153 -13.66 -14.13 -9.40
C LEU A 153 -14.66 -13.60 -8.36
N MET A 154 -15.82 -14.25 -8.27
CA MET A 154 -16.89 -13.85 -7.37
C MET A 154 -17.32 -15.02 -6.48
N ALA A 155 -17.58 -14.71 -5.22
CA ALA A 155 -18.14 -15.62 -4.25
C ALA A 155 -19.59 -15.96 -4.62
N GLN A 156 -19.94 -17.24 -4.53
CA GLN A 156 -21.33 -17.66 -4.72
C GLN A 156 -22.23 -17.05 -3.63
N LEU A 157 -23.46 -16.67 -3.98
CA LEU A 157 -24.44 -16.16 -3.03
C LEU A 157 -24.66 -17.14 -1.87
N GLY A 158 -24.52 -16.65 -0.63
CA GLY A 158 -24.67 -17.45 0.58
C GLY A 158 -23.45 -18.29 0.97
N SER A 159 -22.35 -18.22 0.22
CA SER A 159 -21.07 -18.80 0.64
C SER A 159 -20.46 -17.99 1.80
N PRO A 160 -19.48 -18.55 2.53
CA PRO A 160 -18.78 -17.81 3.59
C PRO A 160 -18.10 -16.51 3.14
N ALA A 161 -17.72 -16.41 1.85
CA ALA A 161 -17.12 -15.21 1.25
C ALA A 161 -18.17 -14.20 0.73
N SER A 162 -19.43 -14.62 0.60
CA SER A 162 -20.49 -13.77 0.07
C SER A 162 -20.73 -12.55 0.96
N GLY A 163 -20.64 -11.36 0.36
CA GLY A 163 -20.89 -10.08 1.06
C GLY A 163 -19.79 -9.61 2.00
N LYS A 164 -18.67 -10.36 2.12
CA LYS A 164 -17.49 -10.00 2.93
C LYS A 164 -16.38 -9.41 2.05
N VAL A 165 -15.42 -8.73 2.66
CA VAL A 165 -14.23 -8.24 1.94
C VAL A 165 -13.16 -9.33 1.93
N ASP A 166 -12.64 -9.68 0.75
CA ASP A 166 -11.58 -10.68 0.61
C ASP A 166 -10.22 -10.12 1.07
N LEU A 167 -9.73 -10.62 2.20
CA LEU A 167 -8.49 -10.11 2.81
C LEU A 167 -7.26 -10.38 1.93
N LEU A 168 -7.22 -11.52 1.23
CA LEU A 168 -6.13 -11.82 0.29
C LEU A 168 -6.06 -10.78 -0.84
N SER A 169 -7.21 -10.34 -1.36
CA SER A 169 -7.26 -9.31 -2.39
C SER A 169 -6.73 -7.96 -1.91
N VAL A 170 -7.03 -7.58 -0.66
CA VAL A 170 -6.48 -6.35 -0.06
C VAL A 170 -4.96 -6.47 0.08
N LEU A 171 -4.46 -7.58 0.63
CA LEU A 171 -3.01 -7.80 0.77
C LEU A 171 -2.30 -7.81 -0.59
N MET A 172 -2.88 -8.43 -1.62
CA MET A 172 -2.36 -8.37 -2.99
C MET A 172 -2.24 -6.94 -3.52
N HIS A 173 -3.24 -6.10 -3.23
CA HIS A 173 -3.24 -4.68 -3.60
C HIS A 173 -2.13 -3.91 -2.88
N GLU A 174 -2.05 -4.04 -1.56
CA GLU A 174 -1.04 -3.32 -0.75
C GLU A 174 0.39 -3.77 -1.07
N VAL A 175 0.64 -5.07 -1.29
CA VAL A 175 1.94 -5.55 -1.77
C VAL A 175 2.26 -4.95 -3.12
N GLY A 176 1.28 -4.86 -4.00
CA GLY A 176 1.49 -4.27 -5.31
C GLY A 176 1.87 -2.78 -5.23
N HIS A 177 1.38 -2.04 -4.24
CA HIS A 177 1.86 -0.69 -3.94
C HIS A 177 3.31 -0.68 -3.46
N LEU A 178 3.68 -1.62 -2.61
CA LEU A 178 5.05 -1.76 -2.08
C LEU A 178 6.09 -2.12 -3.14
N ILE A 179 5.69 -2.80 -4.22
CA ILE A 179 6.54 -3.06 -5.39
C ILE A 179 6.48 -1.93 -6.44
N GLY A 180 5.81 -0.82 -6.14
CA GLY A 180 5.82 0.40 -6.95
C GLY A 180 4.68 0.55 -7.96
N LEU A 181 3.65 -0.29 -7.89
CA LEU A 181 2.47 -0.13 -8.75
C LEU A 181 1.51 0.89 -8.16
N GLY A 182 1.00 1.79 -9.00
CA GLY A 182 -0.07 2.71 -8.64
C GLY A 182 -1.46 2.14 -8.93
N HIS A 183 -2.49 2.83 -8.44
CA HIS A 183 -3.87 2.50 -8.79
C HIS A 183 -4.08 2.45 -10.32
N SER A 184 -4.83 1.45 -10.75
CA SER A 184 -5.22 1.24 -12.14
C SER A 184 -6.68 1.58 -12.34
N ARG A 185 -6.99 2.16 -13.51
CA ARG A 185 -8.38 2.35 -13.95
C ARG A 185 -9.02 1.06 -14.45
N LEU A 186 -8.22 0.03 -14.72
CA LEU A 186 -8.69 -1.28 -15.12
C LEU A 186 -9.14 -2.07 -13.89
N ARG A 187 -10.13 -2.95 -14.08
CA ARG A 187 -10.49 -3.95 -13.07
C ARG A 187 -9.31 -4.94 -12.95
N GLY A 188 -8.84 -5.15 -11.72
CA GLY A 188 -7.67 -5.97 -11.43
C GLY A 188 -7.12 -5.67 -10.05
N VAL A 189 -6.04 -6.34 -9.67
CA VAL A 189 -5.40 -6.22 -8.33
C VAL A 189 -5.21 -4.75 -7.94
N MET A 190 -4.75 -3.90 -8.88
CA MET A 190 -4.48 -2.47 -8.66
C MET A 190 -5.70 -1.54 -8.74
N SER A 191 -6.92 -2.04 -8.88
CA SER A 191 -8.10 -1.17 -8.92
C SER A 191 -8.32 -0.49 -7.56
N PRO A 192 -8.66 0.82 -7.51
CA PRO A 192 -8.69 1.61 -6.27
C PRO A 192 -9.81 1.24 -5.31
N SER A 193 -10.77 0.41 -5.73
CA SER A 193 -11.92 0.04 -4.93
C SER A 193 -12.27 -1.44 -5.07
N LEU A 194 -12.54 -2.14 -3.97
CA LEU A 194 -12.84 -3.58 -3.94
C LEU A 194 -14.31 -3.84 -3.57
N PRO A 195 -15.11 -4.49 -4.43
CA PRO A 195 -16.47 -4.89 -4.07
C PRO A 195 -16.48 -6.08 -3.10
N PRO A 196 -17.48 -6.19 -2.21
CA PRO A 196 -17.66 -7.38 -1.38
C PRO A 196 -17.84 -8.65 -2.22
N GLY A 197 -17.30 -9.77 -1.73
CA GLY A 197 -17.39 -11.08 -2.36
C GLY A 197 -16.60 -11.18 -3.67
N VAL A 198 -15.75 -10.22 -4.00
CA VAL A 198 -14.88 -10.27 -5.19
C VAL A 198 -13.46 -10.61 -4.78
N ARG A 199 -12.83 -11.51 -5.53
CA ARG A 199 -11.40 -11.79 -5.43
C ARG A 199 -10.64 -11.18 -6.60
N ARG A 200 -9.56 -10.47 -6.29
CA ARG A 200 -8.60 -9.89 -7.23
C ARG A 200 -7.20 -10.35 -6.87
N VAL A 201 -6.80 -11.44 -7.53
CA VAL A 201 -5.47 -12.06 -7.42
C VAL A 201 -4.78 -12.19 -8.77
N GLY A 202 -5.45 -11.81 -9.87
CA GLY A 202 -4.91 -11.87 -11.21
C GLY A 202 -4.15 -10.60 -11.59
N VAL A 203 -2.84 -10.71 -11.75
CA VAL A 203 -2.00 -9.70 -12.40
C VAL A 203 -2.14 -9.93 -13.90
N LEU A 204 -3.04 -9.21 -14.57
CA LEU A 204 -3.16 -9.37 -16.03
C LEU A 204 -1.81 -9.05 -16.68
N SER A 205 -1.20 -10.08 -17.28
CA SER A 205 -0.11 -9.93 -18.23
C SER A 205 -0.63 -9.12 -19.43
N LEU A 206 -0.18 -7.87 -19.54
CA LEU A 206 -0.22 -7.07 -20.78
C LEU A 206 0.79 -5.92 -20.69
N GLY A 207 1.96 -6.14 -21.28
CA GLY A 207 2.76 -5.16 -22.03
C GLY A 207 3.12 -3.81 -21.38
N ALA A 208 4.42 -3.66 -21.08
CA ALA A 208 5.23 -2.44 -21.10
C ALA A 208 4.57 -1.04 -21.15
N ALA A 209 5.10 -0.20 -20.26
CA ALA A 209 5.25 1.26 -20.32
C ALA A 209 4.21 2.12 -19.59
N GLY A 210 4.73 2.92 -18.64
CA GLY A 210 4.05 4.07 -18.09
C GLY A 210 4.73 4.62 -16.84
N GLU A 211 5.91 5.21 -16.98
CA GLU A 211 6.44 6.17 -15.99
C GLU A 211 5.35 7.21 -15.69
N SER A 212 4.85 7.26 -14.45
CA SER A 212 4.07 8.41 -14.01
C SER A 212 5.03 9.51 -13.58
N VAL A 213 5.35 10.35 -14.56
CA VAL A 213 5.90 11.69 -14.34
C VAL A 213 4.88 12.50 -13.52
N LEU A 214 5.40 13.16 -12.48
CA LEU A 214 4.74 14.11 -11.62
C LEU A 214 3.81 15.07 -12.39
N GLN A 215 2.55 15.16 -11.97
CA GLN A 215 1.76 16.38 -12.19
C GLN A 215 0.91 16.73 -10.98
N SER A 216 1.17 17.93 -10.50
CA SER A 216 0.48 18.64 -9.44
C SER A 216 -1.01 18.87 -9.71
N GLY A 217 -1.82 18.77 -8.66
CA GLY A 217 -2.99 19.64 -8.50
C GLY A 217 -4.33 18.92 -8.32
N GLY A 218 -5.00 19.24 -7.21
CA GLY A 218 -6.44 19.01 -7.04
C GLY A 218 -6.79 18.43 -5.68
N GLY A 219 -6.99 19.30 -4.69
CA GLY A 219 -7.37 18.90 -3.34
C GLY A 219 -8.70 18.13 -3.30
N GLN A 220 -8.70 17.04 -2.52
CA GLN A 220 -9.92 16.45 -2.01
C GLN A 220 -9.86 16.47 -0.49
N THR A 221 -10.84 17.16 0.09
CA THR A 221 -11.05 17.27 1.53
C THR A 221 -11.78 16.02 2.02
N GLY A 222 -11.02 15.01 2.44
CA GLY A 222 -11.47 13.98 3.36
C GLY A 222 -10.82 14.27 4.71
N ARG A 223 -11.60 14.27 5.79
CA ARG A 223 -11.06 14.45 7.15
C ARG A 223 -10.35 13.15 7.52
N ALA A 224 -9.03 13.12 7.34
CA ALA A 224 -8.17 12.04 7.82
C ALA A 224 -8.08 12.11 9.35
N ASP A 225 -8.17 10.95 10.00
CA ASP A 225 -7.77 10.78 11.39
C ASP A 225 -6.25 10.48 11.47
N SER A 226 -5.66 10.75 12.62
CA SER A 226 -4.24 11.14 12.82
C SER A 226 -3.15 10.06 12.69
N ASP A 227 -3.43 8.92 12.06
CA ASP A 227 -2.50 7.78 12.08
C ASP A 227 -1.72 7.59 10.76
N LEU A 228 -1.92 8.48 9.79
CA LEU A 228 -1.21 8.44 8.51
C LEU A 228 0.22 9.00 8.63
N ARG A 229 1.19 8.16 8.33
CA ARG A 229 2.61 8.43 8.42
C ARG A 229 3.21 8.72 7.04
N ASP A 230 3.89 9.85 6.93
CA ASP A 230 4.61 10.28 5.73
C ASP A 230 6.13 10.06 5.90
N LEU A 231 6.82 9.79 4.80
CA LEU A 231 8.25 9.57 4.78
C LEU A 231 8.99 10.81 4.30
N LEU A 232 10.05 11.18 5.01
CA LEU A 232 10.89 12.32 4.70
C LEU A 232 12.24 11.86 4.16
N PHE A 233 12.67 12.40 3.02
CA PHE A 233 14.02 12.15 2.49
C PHE A 233 14.73 13.45 2.17
N ALA A 234 16.06 13.43 2.27
CA ALA A 234 16.92 14.57 1.92
C ALA A 234 18.11 14.15 1.05
N ARG A 235 18.59 15.12 0.28
CA ARG A 235 19.85 15.08 -0.46
C ARG A 235 20.79 16.16 0.04
N TRP A 236 22.06 15.79 0.23
CA TRP A 236 23.17 16.75 0.42
C TRP A 236 23.88 16.98 -0.90
N GLY A 237 24.13 18.24 -1.24
CA GLY A 237 24.68 18.63 -2.55
C GLY A 237 26.21 18.47 -2.66
N ASP A 238 26.71 18.53 -3.89
CA ASP A 238 28.14 18.50 -4.16
C ASP A 238 28.80 19.87 -4.01
N ALA A 239 29.54 20.12 -2.93
CA ALA A 239 30.63 21.11 -2.92
C ALA A 239 31.56 20.93 -4.13
N GLY A 240 31.55 21.90 -5.05
CA GLY A 240 32.52 22.05 -6.12
C GLY A 240 33.80 22.73 -5.62
N PRO A 241 34.94 22.55 -6.33
CA PRO A 241 36.20 23.21 -5.96
C PRO A 241 36.13 24.72 -6.24
N ILE A 242 36.81 25.50 -5.39
CA ILE A 242 37.05 26.94 -5.55
C ILE A 242 38.03 27.21 -6.69
#